data_AF-I9NJX2-F1
#
_entry.id   AF-I9NJX2-F1
#
_cell.length_a   1.000
_cell.length_b   1.000
_cell.length_c   1.000
_cell.angle_alpha   90.00
_cell.angle_beta   90.00
_cell.angle_gamma   90.00
#
_symmetry.space_group_name_H-M   'P 1'
#
loop_
_entity.id
_entity.type
_entity.pdbx_description
1 polymer ?
#
loop_
_entity_poly.entity_id
_entity_poly.type
_entity_poly.pdbx_seq_one_letter_code
_entity_poly.pdbx_strand_id
1 'polypeptide(L)'
;MNSVSFCRKWMMPAVLLIILLISGQAMAGEVSGNQDVVQLQIVSINDFHGALTESGKNPGAAKLVAYIEKVRKLNPEGSILLSAGDMFQGSPDSNLLYGKTVVDVMNYAEFDAMTLGNHEFDWGIDVLKQRIQQSAFPYICANVIDKRTGKPADFVKPYSVIERKGVKIGIIGIATPETAYKTNPKMIENYIFADPVATVKKLVPILKKQGVQIIIALTHLGSEMDSQGNIHGDAAQLAQEVDGLDAVISGHSHQEVFGQVRGVPVVQAYYNGRAAGKIDITYNMRTKKVETAVSSVMPLSSMDQLPDQQVKAIIEEAQKEIAPVKNIVVGHTLHALSHDRNEMAQTPLGQWVTDTLRQAAGADIAFQNTGGLRTGIAPGDITMGNLYEVIPFDNTLFTVEMTGTQIMQVLEYGIGNKKIGMLQYSGIKVAYEALSPAGIRLSAISTVDGTLLQSEKKYKVVINDFMAAGGDGFTMFREGTNLYDTGIPVRDIIAEALRKQQIIDFSSDDRWQAVPAGELHDAA
;
A
#
# COMPACT_ATOMS: atom_id res chain seq x y z
N MET A 1 62.59 -5.15 6.84
CA MET A 1 62.84 -6.41 7.57
C MET A 1 61.57 -6.78 8.33
N ASN A 2 61.04 -7.96 7.98
CA ASN A 2 60.10 -8.82 8.69
C ASN A 2 58.65 -8.36 8.95
N SER A 3 57.83 -8.73 7.98
CA SER A 3 56.46 -9.24 8.10
C SER A 3 56.28 -10.37 9.12
N VAL A 4 55.13 -10.46 9.78
CA VAL A 4 54.49 -11.74 10.12
C VAL A 4 52.97 -11.61 10.00
N SER A 5 52.39 -12.38 9.07
CA SER A 5 50.95 -12.59 8.88
C SER A 5 50.43 -13.64 9.88
N PHE A 6 49.25 -13.44 10.45
CA PHE A 6 48.53 -14.52 11.15
C PHE A 6 47.44 -15.10 10.24
N CYS A 7 47.74 -16.26 9.66
CA CYS A 7 46.87 -17.04 8.79
C CYS A 7 46.11 -18.06 9.66
N ARG A 8 44.78 -17.94 9.76
CA ARG A 8 43.94 -18.86 10.55
C ARG A 8 43.35 -19.93 9.61
N LYS A 9 44.06 -21.06 9.49
CA LYS A 9 43.59 -22.29 8.83
C LYS A 9 42.46 -22.91 9.67
N TRP A 10 41.31 -23.16 9.04
CA TRP A 10 40.33 -24.13 9.55
C TRP A 10 40.34 -25.34 8.63
N MET A 11 40.64 -26.50 9.22
CA MET A 11 40.69 -27.82 8.60
C MET A 11 39.29 -28.30 8.21
N MET A 12 39.14 -28.76 6.96
CA MET A 12 38.01 -29.59 6.53
C MET A 12 38.15 -31.00 7.11
N PRO A 13 37.09 -31.64 7.62
CA PRO A 13 37.12 -33.07 7.89
C PRO A 13 36.86 -33.84 6.59
N ALA A 14 37.73 -34.80 6.31
CA ALA A 14 37.61 -35.75 5.21
C ALA A 14 36.43 -36.70 5.45
N VAL A 15 35.47 -36.74 4.52
CA VAL A 15 34.41 -37.75 4.48
C VAL A 15 34.92 -38.94 3.66
N LEU A 16 35.13 -40.07 4.34
CA LEU A 16 35.45 -41.35 3.72
C LEU A 16 34.26 -41.82 2.86
N LEU A 17 34.53 -42.06 1.58
CA LEU A 17 33.61 -42.68 0.64
C LEU A 17 33.65 -44.21 0.85
N ILE A 18 32.63 -44.78 1.50
CA ILE A 18 32.44 -46.24 1.54
C ILE A 18 31.51 -46.63 0.40
N ILE A 19 32.08 -47.27 -0.63
CA ILE A 19 31.34 -47.94 -1.71
C ILE A 19 30.88 -49.29 -1.17
N LEU A 20 29.59 -49.44 -0.88
CA LEU A 20 28.95 -50.71 -0.60
C LEU A 20 28.12 -51.13 -1.83
N LEU A 21 28.71 -52.02 -2.63
CA LEU A 21 28.03 -52.80 -3.65
C LEU A 21 27.12 -53.82 -2.95
N ILE A 22 25.80 -53.60 -3.00
CA ILE A 22 24.82 -54.65 -2.75
C ILE A 22 23.96 -54.79 -4.01
N SER A 23 24.16 -55.92 -4.67
CA SER A 23 23.41 -56.44 -5.80
C SER A 23 21.96 -56.76 -5.41
N GLY A 24 21.02 -56.28 -6.22
CA GLY A 24 19.79 -56.98 -6.62
C GLY A 24 18.81 -57.42 -5.52
N GLN A 25 17.73 -56.64 -5.36
CA GLN A 25 16.38 -57.10 -5.72
C GLN A 25 15.46 -55.88 -5.83
N ALA A 26 14.91 -55.69 -7.03
CA ALA A 26 13.89 -54.70 -7.32
C ALA A 26 12.57 -55.16 -6.67
N MET A 27 12.25 -54.60 -5.51
CA MET A 27 10.86 -54.44 -5.10
C MET A 27 10.40 -53.10 -5.66
N ALA A 28 9.82 -53.14 -6.86
CA ALA A 28 8.97 -52.06 -7.35
C ALA A 28 7.71 -52.04 -6.47
N GLY A 29 7.82 -51.42 -5.30
CA GLY A 29 6.65 -50.92 -4.59
C GLY A 29 6.11 -49.77 -5.40
N GLU A 30 5.00 -49.99 -6.10
CA GLU A 30 4.16 -48.90 -6.55
C GLU A 30 3.82 -48.03 -5.34
N VAL A 31 4.48 -46.88 -5.22
CA VAL A 31 3.94 -45.78 -4.43
C VAL A 31 2.72 -45.33 -5.21
N SER A 32 1.57 -45.94 -4.93
CA SER A 32 0.29 -45.40 -5.40
C SER A 32 0.15 -44.04 -4.74
N GLY A 33 0.50 -42.98 -5.47
CA GLY A 33 0.09 -41.63 -5.09
C GLY A 33 -1.40 -41.68 -4.83
N ASN A 34 -1.82 -41.27 -3.63
CA ASN A 34 -3.20 -41.34 -3.19
C ASN A 34 -4.06 -40.58 -4.22
N GLN A 35 -4.76 -41.31 -5.11
CA GLN A 35 -5.51 -40.72 -6.23
C GLN A 35 -6.69 -39.85 -5.78
N ASP A 36 -6.99 -39.83 -4.48
CA ASP A 36 -8.06 -39.03 -3.89
C ASP A 36 -7.63 -37.62 -3.48
N VAL A 37 -6.33 -37.25 -3.51
CA VAL A 37 -5.87 -35.90 -3.11
C VAL A 37 -5.44 -35.06 -4.30
N VAL A 38 -5.86 -33.79 -4.31
CA VAL A 38 -5.43 -32.78 -5.27
C VAL A 38 -4.68 -31.66 -4.58
N GLN A 39 -3.62 -31.20 -5.23
CA GLN A 39 -2.81 -30.07 -4.78
C GLN A 39 -3.22 -28.81 -5.53
N LEU A 40 -3.66 -27.80 -4.79
CA LEU A 40 -3.99 -26.46 -5.26
C LEU A 40 -2.96 -25.47 -4.69
N GLN A 41 -2.61 -24.48 -5.48
CA GLN A 41 -1.63 -23.47 -5.09
C GLN A 41 -2.15 -22.09 -5.41
N ILE A 42 -2.39 -21.31 -4.36
CA ILE A 42 -2.77 -19.92 -4.49
C ILE A 42 -1.50 -19.09 -4.41
N VAL A 43 -1.29 -18.22 -5.41
CA VAL A 43 -0.26 -17.20 -5.42
C VAL A 43 -0.96 -15.85 -5.32
N SER A 44 -0.55 -15.01 -4.38
CA SER A 44 -1.16 -13.71 -4.15
C SER A 44 -0.16 -12.57 -4.21
N ILE A 45 -0.57 -11.47 -4.84
CA ILE A 45 0.14 -10.19 -4.86
C ILE A 45 -0.78 -9.13 -4.24
N ASN A 46 -0.20 -8.21 -3.49
CA ASN A 46 -0.91 -7.08 -2.86
C ASN A 46 -0.01 -5.86 -2.91
N ASP A 47 -0.60 -4.66 -2.87
CA ASP A 47 0.11 -3.39 -2.71
C ASP A 47 1.26 -3.24 -3.72
N PHE A 48 1.02 -3.60 -4.99
CA PHE A 48 2.04 -3.54 -6.04
C PHE A 48 2.41 -2.09 -6.39
N HIS A 49 1.47 -1.15 -6.19
CA HIS A 49 1.69 0.29 -6.35
C HIS A 49 2.38 0.70 -7.64
N GLY A 50 2.03 0.05 -8.74
CA GLY A 50 2.60 0.34 -10.04
C GLY A 50 4.12 0.14 -10.13
N ALA A 51 4.73 -0.71 -9.29
CA ALA A 51 6.18 -1.01 -9.28
C ALA A 51 6.62 -1.83 -10.52
N LEU A 52 6.30 -1.33 -11.72
CA LEU A 52 6.51 -1.96 -13.02
C LEU A 52 8.00 -2.14 -13.30
N THR A 53 8.79 -1.09 -13.08
CA THR A 53 10.23 -1.07 -13.35
C THR A 53 11.03 -1.46 -12.12
N GLU A 54 12.14 -2.17 -12.34
CA GLU A 54 13.11 -2.49 -11.30
C GLU A 54 13.74 -1.20 -10.74
N SER A 55 13.69 -1.04 -9.41
CA SER A 55 14.22 0.14 -8.73
C SER A 55 14.58 -0.17 -7.28
N GLY A 56 15.85 0.03 -6.91
CA GLY A 56 16.36 -0.26 -5.58
C GLY A 56 16.08 -1.72 -5.17
N LYS A 57 15.22 -1.91 -4.17
CA LYS A 57 14.79 -3.24 -3.68
C LYS A 57 13.57 -3.81 -4.41
N ASN A 58 12.92 -3.04 -5.28
CA ASN A 58 11.75 -3.48 -6.03
C ASN A 58 12.22 -4.26 -7.27
N PRO A 59 11.83 -5.54 -7.43
CA PRO A 59 12.31 -6.36 -8.54
C PRO A 59 11.67 -6.02 -9.89
N GLY A 60 10.57 -5.26 -9.91
CA GLY A 60 9.83 -4.94 -11.12
C GLY A 60 8.87 -6.05 -11.56
N ALA A 61 7.88 -5.68 -12.38
CA ALA A 61 6.86 -6.58 -12.91
C ALA A 61 7.43 -7.73 -13.74
N ALA A 62 8.48 -7.49 -14.55
CA ALA A 62 9.03 -8.52 -15.42
C ALA A 62 9.63 -9.71 -14.64
N LYS A 63 10.32 -9.45 -13.52
CA LYS A 63 10.83 -10.51 -12.63
C LYS A 63 9.71 -11.14 -11.80
N LEU A 64 8.75 -10.34 -11.35
CA LEU A 64 7.57 -10.85 -10.65
C LEU A 64 6.79 -11.86 -11.52
N VAL A 65 6.51 -11.51 -12.78
CA VAL A 65 5.79 -12.40 -13.70
C VAL A 65 6.61 -13.64 -14.05
N ALA A 66 7.94 -13.51 -14.24
CA ALA A 66 8.80 -14.68 -14.43
C ALA A 66 8.68 -15.69 -13.27
N TYR A 67 8.54 -15.20 -12.04
CA TYR A 67 8.31 -16.06 -10.86
C TYR A 67 6.94 -16.72 -10.92
N ILE A 68 5.89 -15.93 -11.18
CA ILE A 68 4.52 -16.43 -11.29
C ILE A 68 4.44 -17.55 -12.34
N GLU A 69 5.05 -17.35 -13.51
CA GLU A 69 5.10 -18.34 -14.59
C GLU A 69 5.86 -19.61 -14.18
N LYS A 70 6.98 -19.47 -13.46
CA LYS A 70 7.71 -20.61 -12.91
C LYS A 70 6.82 -21.41 -11.94
N VAL A 71 6.08 -20.74 -11.08
CA VAL A 71 5.19 -21.38 -10.10
C VAL A 71 4.00 -22.05 -10.81
N ARG A 72 3.36 -21.37 -11.76
CA ARG A 72 2.27 -21.94 -12.57
C ARG A 72 2.71 -23.19 -13.31
N LYS A 73 3.91 -23.22 -13.90
CA LYS A 73 4.45 -24.42 -14.60
C LYS A 73 4.60 -25.64 -13.70
N LEU A 74 4.80 -25.47 -12.39
CA LEU A 74 4.88 -26.59 -11.44
C LEU A 74 3.50 -27.19 -11.13
N ASN A 75 2.41 -26.44 -11.31
CA ASN A 75 1.06 -26.88 -11.04
C ASN A 75 0.01 -26.27 -11.99
N PRO A 76 0.09 -26.51 -13.31
CA PRO A 76 -0.63 -25.72 -14.33
C PRO A 76 -2.16 -25.76 -14.17
N GLU A 77 -2.71 -26.89 -13.75
CA GLU A 77 -4.17 -27.06 -13.56
C GLU A 77 -4.64 -26.74 -12.14
N GLY A 78 -3.72 -26.49 -11.20
CA GLY A 78 -4.02 -26.26 -9.78
C GLY A 78 -3.57 -24.89 -9.25
N SER A 79 -2.86 -24.10 -10.06
CA SER A 79 -2.45 -22.75 -9.71
C SER A 79 -3.59 -21.74 -9.86
N ILE A 80 -3.66 -20.82 -8.90
CA ILE A 80 -4.63 -19.73 -8.83
C ILE A 80 -3.86 -18.45 -8.51
N LEU A 81 -4.00 -17.41 -9.33
CA LEU A 81 -3.29 -16.15 -9.15
C LEU A 81 -4.26 -15.03 -8.75
N LEU A 82 -4.06 -14.44 -7.57
CA LEU A 82 -4.98 -13.46 -7.00
C LEU A 82 -4.27 -12.13 -6.69
N SER A 83 -4.99 -11.03 -6.84
CA SER A 83 -4.55 -9.71 -6.34
C SER A 83 -5.42 -9.26 -5.17
N ALA A 84 -4.77 -8.89 -4.06
CA ALA A 84 -5.45 -8.37 -2.89
C ALA A 84 -5.70 -6.85 -2.95
N GLY A 85 -5.51 -6.18 -4.09
CA GLY A 85 -5.76 -4.73 -4.24
C GLY A 85 -4.50 -3.86 -4.16
N ASP A 86 -4.68 -2.55 -4.36
CA ASP A 86 -3.66 -1.50 -4.46
C ASP A 86 -2.56 -1.81 -5.50
N MET A 87 -3.01 -2.13 -6.71
CA MET A 87 -2.10 -2.46 -7.81
C MET A 87 -1.61 -1.22 -8.57
N PHE A 88 -2.39 -0.14 -8.59
CA PHE A 88 -2.21 0.96 -9.54
C PHE A 88 -1.28 2.07 -9.06
N GLN A 89 -1.66 2.77 -8.00
CA GLN A 89 -1.04 4.04 -7.59
C GLN A 89 0.38 3.82 -7.04
N GLY A 90 1.42 4.50 -7.57
CA GLY A 90 2.66 4.66 -6.81
C GLY A 90 3.90 5.03 -7.60
N SER A 91 3.89 4.80 -8.90
CA SER A 91 5.01 5.11 -9.79
C SER A 91 4.54 5.96 -10.97
N PRO A 92 5.44 6.76 -11.60
CA PRO A 92 5.11 7.48 -12.82
C PRO A 92 4.65 6.55 -13.95
N ASP A 93 5.21 5.34 -14.03
CA ASP A 93 4.93 4.36 -15.08
C ASP A 93 3.48 3.83 -15.02
N SER A 94 2.85 3.88 -13.84
CA SER A 94 1.45 3.57 -13.67
C SER A 94 0.58 4.83 -13.68
N ASN A 95 0.98 5.87 -12.97
CA ASN A 95 0.15 7.05 -12.73
C ASN A 95 -0.10 7.87 -14.00
N LEU A 96 0.91 8.06 -14.85
CA LEU A 96 0.76 8.81 -16.10
C LEU A 96 -0.17 8.12 -17.11
N LEU A 97 -0.45 6.83 -16.91
CA LEU A 97 -1.35 6.02 -17.73
C LEU A 97 -2.54 5.47 -16.95
N TYR A 98 -2.82 6.02 -15.77
CA TYR A 98 -3.95 5.67 -14.93
C TYR A 98 -4.11 4.14 -14.73
N GLY A 99 -3.00 3.44 -14.46
CA GLY A 99 -2.98 2.00 -14.19
C GLY A 99 -3.09 1.10 -15.42
N LYS A 100 -3.20 1.66 -16.64
CA LYS A 100 -3.35 0.88 -17.89
C LYS A 100 -2.27 -0.18 -18.04
N THR A 101 -1.00 0.18 -17.85
CA THR A 101 0.14 -0.73 -18.01
C THR A 101 0.14 -1.83 -16.95
N VAL A 102 -0.33 -1.53 -15.74
CA VAL A 102 -0.48 -2.54 -14.68
C VAL A 102 -1.51 -3.58 -15.11
N VAL A 103 -2.66 -3.16 -15.64
CA VAL A 103 -3.67 -4.09 -16.18
C VAL A 103 -3.13 -4.90 -17.35
N ASP A 104 -2.37 -4.29 -18.26
CA ASP A 104 -1.74 -5.01 -19.40
C ASP A 104 -0.81 -6.14 -18.91
N VAL A 105 0.01 -5.87 -17.88
CA VAL A 105 0.86 -6.89 -17.25
C VAL A 105 0.04 -7.96 -16.53
N MET A 106 -1.01 -7.58 -15.80
CA MET A 106 -1.87 -8.54 -15.08
C MET A 106 -2.66 -9.44 -16.05
N ASN A 107 -3.09 -8.90 -17.19
CA ASN A 107 -3.71 -9.68 -18.26
C ASN A 107 -2.73 -10.70 -18.85
N TYR A 108 -1.50 -10.28 -19.15
CA TYR A 108 -0.45 -11.18 -19.62
C TYR A 108 -0.13 -12.27 -18.60
N ALA A 109 -0.08 -11.92 -17.32
CA ALA A 109 0.16 -12.84 -16.22
C ALA A 109 -1.07 -13.69 -15.85
N GLU A 110 -2.19 -13.61 -16.57
CA GLU A 110 -3.39 -14.45 -16.37
C GLU A 110 -3.88 -14.50 -14.91
N PHE A 111 -4.12 -13.34 -14.29
CA PHE A 111 -4.77 -13.28 -12.97
C PHE A 111 -6.16 -13.93 -13.00
N ASP A 112 -6.55 -14.61 -11.92
CA ASP A 112 -7.86 -15.24 -11.77
C ASP A 112 -8.92 -14.31 -11.18
N ALA A 113 -8.51 -13.42 -10.28
CA ALA A 113 -9.34 -12.37 -9.72
C ALA A 113 -8.51 -11.31 -9.00
N MET A 114 -9.10 -10.12 -8.86
CA MET A 114 -8.57 -9.03 -8.06
C MET A 114 -9.67 -8.49 -7.15
N THR A 115 -9.36 -8.21 -5.87
CA THR A 115 -10.22 -7.35 -5.04
C THR A 115 -9.80 -5.89 -5.15
N LEU A 116 -10.67 -4.98 -4.70
CA LEU A 116 -10.39 -3.55 -4.65
C LEU A 116 -9.66 -3.18 -3.37
N GLY A 117 -8.55 -2.46 -3.51
CA GLY A 117 -7.95 -1.64 -2.46
C GLY A 117 -8.39 -0.19 -2.57
N ASN A 118 -7.93 0.65 -1.64
CA ASN A 118 -8.29 2.07 -1.59
C ASN A 118 -7.74 2.84 -2.81
N HIS A 119 -6.56 2.49 -3.29
CA HIS A 119 -5.91 3.22 -4.38
C HIS A 119 -6.46 2.89 -5.77
N GLU A 120 -7.35 1.91 -5.90
CA GLU A 120 -8.13 1.71 -7.13
C GLU A 120 -9.14 2.83 -7.39
N PHE A 121 -9.47 3.64 -6.36
CA PHE A 121 -10.46 4.72 -6.43
C PHE A 121 -9.85 6.11 -6.65
N ASP A 122 -8.52 6.25 -6.66
CA ASP A 122 -7.84 7.55 -6.66
C ASP A 122 -8.14 8.42 -7.87
N TRP A 123 -8.38 7.80 -9.03
CA TRP A 123 -8.75 8.49 -10.28
C TRP A 123 -10.25 8.49 -10.56
N GLY A 124 -11.06 8.14 -9.56
CA GLY A 124 -12.50 8.07 -9.65
C GLY A 124 -13.03 6.79 -10.29
N ILE A 125 -14.34 6.61 -10.16
CA ILE A 125 -15.06 5.38 -10.53
C ILE A 125 -15.05 5.13 -12.04
N ASP A 126 -15.03 6.18 -12.86
CA ASP A 126 -15.04 6.03 -14.31
C ASP A 126 -13.72 5.45 -14.83
N VAL A 127 -12.58 5.90 -14.31
CA VAL A 127 -11.27 5.32 -14.63
C VAL A 127 -11.17 3.88 -14.13
N LEU A 128 -11.67 3.61 -12.91
CA LEU A 128 -11.75 2.25 -12.39
C LEU A 128 -12.59 1.34 -13.30
N LYS A 129 -13.76 1.78 -13.76
CA LYS A 129 -14.60 1.04 -14.72
C LYS A 129 -13.88 0.79 -16.04
N GLN A 130 -13.11 1.75 -16.55
CA GLN A 130 -12.28 1.54 -17.74
C GLN A 130 -11.21 0.47 -17.52
N ARG A 131 -10.55 0.46 -16.35
CA ARG A 131 -9.57 -0.58 -16.02
C ARG A 131 -10.23 -1.95 -15.89
N ILE A 132 -11.39 -2.03 -15.25
CA ILE A 132 -12.19 -3.27 -15.16
C ILE A 132 -12.58 -3.79 -16.55
N GLN A 133 -12.97 -2.90 -17.46
CA GLN A 133 -13.32 -3.26 -18.83
C GLN A 133 -12.10 -3.74 -19.64
N GLN A 134 -10.90 -3.23 -19.35
CA GLN A 134 -9.66 -3.68 -19.98
C GLN A 134 -9.21 -5.06 -19.47
N SER A 135 -9.58 -5.44 -18.25
CA SER A 135 -9.11 -6.67 -17.62
C SER A 135 -9.74 -7.93 -18.20
N ALA A 136 -8.90 -8.94 -18.44
CA ALA A 136 -9.30 -10.29 -18.82
C ALA A 136 -9.76 -11.14 -17.60
N PHE A 137 -9.72 -10.56 -16.40
CA PHE A 137 -10.04 -11.19 -15.14
C PHE A 137 -11.09 -10.36 -14.37
N PRO A 138 -11.92 -11.00 -13.54
CA PRO A 138 -12.94 -10.31 -12.78
C PRO A 138 -12.35 -9.51 -11.60
N TYR A 139 -12.87 -8.31 -11.42
CA TYR A 139 -12.80 -7.61 -10.14
C TYR A 139 -13.93 -8.08 -9.25
N ILE A 140 -13.59 -8.41 -8.00
CA ILE A 140 -14.55 -8.88 -6.99
C ILE A 140 -14.49 -8.02 -5.75
N CYS A 141 -15.64 -7.54 -5.27
CA CYS A 141 -15.75 -6.83 -4.01
C CYS A 141 -17.19 -6.85 -3.50
N ALA A 142 -17.41 -7.41 -2.30
CA ALA A 142 -18.74 -7.62 -1.75
C ALA A 142 -19.25 -6.47 -0.88
N ASN A 143 -18.34 -5.71 -0.26
CA ASN A 143 -18.69 -4.74 0.78
C ASN A 143 -18.67 -3.29 0.30
N VAL A 144 -18.43 -3.02 -0.99
CA VAL A 144 -18.66 -1.70 -1.58
C VAL A 144 -20.12 -1.60 -1.98
N ILE A 145 -20.91 -0.84 -1.23
CA ILE A 145 -22.36 -0.73 -1.40
C ILE A 145 -22.70 0.63 -2.00
N ASP A 146 -23.48 0.63 -3.08
CA ASP A 146 -24.03 1.85 -3.66
C ASP A 146 -25.15 2.41 -2.78
N LYS A 147 -24.97 3.62 -2.26
CA LYS A 147 -25.92 4.32 -1.37
C LYS A 147 -27.30 4.47 -2.00
N ARG A 148 -27.38 4.58 -3.32
CA ARG A 148 -28.64 4.79 -4.06
C ARG A 148 -29.48 3.54 -4.13
N THR A 149 -28.85 2.36 -4.12
CA THR A 149 -29.54 1.08 -4.31
C THR A 149 -29.54 0.19 -3.07
N GLY A 150 -28.63 0.42 -2.13
CA GLY A 150 -28.38 -0.44 -0.97
C GLY A 150 -27.79 -1.81 -1.35
N LYS A 151 -27.30 -1.97 -2.58
CA LYS A 151 -26.72 -3.22 -3.12
C LYS A 151 -25.22 -3.06 -3.37
N PRO A 152 -24.48 -4.18 -3.50
CA PRO A 152 -23.09 -4.13 -3.96
C PRO A 152 -22.95 -3.34 -5.27
N ALA A 153 -21.83 -2.64 -5.42
CA ALA A 153 -21.53 -1.82 -6.58
C ALA A 153 -21.64 -2.63 -7.88
N ASP A 154 -22.28 -2.05 -8.91
CA ASP A 154 -22.66 -2.74 -10.14
C ASP A 154 -21.48 -3.05 -11.07
N PHE A 155 -20.34 -2.39 -10.87
CA PHE A 155 -19.13 -2.58 -11.67
C PHE A 155 -18.23 -3.72 -11.19
N VAL A 156 -18.57 -4.37 -10.07
CA VAL A 156 -17.86 -5.55 -9.55
C VAL A 156 -18.83 -6.63 -9.12
N LYS A 157 -18.36 -7.88 -9.08
CA LYS A 157 -19.12 -8.99 -8.49
C LYS A 157 -18.77 -9.12 -7.01
N PRO A 158 -19.66 -9.58 -6.12
CA PRO A 158 -19.30 -9.79 -4.71
C PRO A 158 -18.28 -10.92 -4.52
N TYR A 159 -18.32 -11.93 -5.39
CA TYR A 159 -17.44 -13.09 -5.36
C TYR A 159 -17.29 -13.69 -6.77
N SER A 160 -16.30 -14.57 -6.92
CA SER A 160 -16.14 -15.45 -8.08
C SER A 160 -16.16 -16.91 -7.63
N VAL A 161 -16.57 -17.82 -8.52
CA VAL A 161 -16.43 -19.26 -8.32
C VAL A 161 -15.64 -19.81 -9.49
N ILE A 162 -14.47 -20.39 -9.21
CA ILE A 162 -13.61 -21.02 -10.21
C ILE A 162 -13.50 -22.51 -9.93
N GLU A 163 -13.08 -23.28 -10.93
CA GLU A 163 -12.81 -24.71 -10.79
C GLU A 163 -11.36 -25.01 -11.15
N ARG A 164 -10.70 -25.83 -10.32
CA ARG A 164 -9.32 -26.31 -10.52
C ARG A 164 -9.24 -27.77 -10.08
N LYS A 165 -8.73 -28.65 -10.95
CA LYS A 165 -8.66 -30.09 -10.70
C LYS A 165 -9.98 -30.70 -10.17
N GLY A 166 -11.12 -30.24 -10.67
CA GLY A 166 -12.45 -30.70 -10.24
C GLY A 166 -12.92 -30.17 -8.88
N VAL A 167 -12.23 -29.19 -8.28
CA VAL A 167 -12.62 -28.55 -7.02
C VAL A 167 -13.16 -27.15 -7.29
N LYS A 168 -14.38 -26.87 -6.80
CA LYS A 168 -15.01 -25.55 -6.85
C LYS A 168 -14.53 -24.68 -5.70
N ILE A 169 -13.98 -23.53 -6.06
CA ILE A 169 -13.33 -22.59 -5.15
C ILE A 169 -14.08 -21.26 -5.25
N GLY A 170 -14.65 -20.81 -4.13
CA GLY A 170 -15.31 -19.52 -4.01
C GLY A 170 -14.34 -18.48 -3.47
N ILE A 171 -14.25 -17.34 -4.14
CA ILE A 171 -13.35 -16.25 -3.76
C ILE A 171 -14.22 -15.03 -3.47
N ILE A 172 -14.24 -14.59 -2.23
CA ILE A 172 -15.00 -13.42 -1.77
C ILE A 172 -14.07 -12.22 -1.74
N GLY A 173 -14.42 -11.16 -2.46
CA GLY A 173 -13.65 -9.92 -2.47
C GLY A 173 -14.09 -8.97 -1.36
N ILE A 174 -13.15 -8.31 -0.69
CA ILE A 174 -13.41 -7.29 0.34
C ILE A 174 -12.45 -6.11 0.15
N ALA A 175 -12.99 -4.90 0.19
CA ALA A 175 -12.22 -3.65 0.29
C ALA A 175 -12.16 -3.19 1.76
N THR A 176 -11.08 -2.50 2.13
CA THR A 176 -10.99 -1.92 3.48
C THR A 176 -12.05 -0.83 3.69
N PRO A 177 -12.76 -0.82 4.82
CA PRO A 177 -13.57 0.32 5.25
C PRO A 177 -12.78 1.63 5.36
N GLU A 178 -11.45 1.54 5.52
CA GLU A 178 -10.57 2.71 5.57
C GLU A 178 -10.57 3.51 4.28
N THR A 179 -10.97 2.93 3.14
CA THR A 179 -11.12 3.64 1.85
C THR A 179 -11.96 4.91 2.00
N ALA A 180 -12.95 4.91 2.91
CA ALA A 180 -13.78 6.07 3.22
C ALA A 180 -13.00 7.33 3.66
N TYR A 181 -11.76 7.16 4.15
CA TYR A 181 -10.90 8.25 4.60
C TYR A 181 -9.43 8.15 4.14
N LYS A 182 -9.04 7.05 3.47
CA LYS A 182 -7.72 6.85 2.84
C LYS A 182 -7.70 7.18 1.35
N THR A 183 -8.88 7.29 0.73
CA THR A 183 -9.08 7.87 -0.61
C THR A 183 -9.75 9.23 -0.47
N ASN A 184 -9.62 10.10 -1.48
CA ASN A 184 -10.39 11.33 -1.55
C ASN A 184 -11.91 11.04 -1.47
N PRO A 185 -12.61 11.50 -0.40
CA PRO A 185 -14.03 11.20 -0.20
C PRO A 185 -14.94 11.65 -1.35
N LYS A 186 -14.54 12.65 -2.14
CA LYS A 186 -15.28 13.06 -3.35
C LYS A 186 -15.35 11.95 -4.40
N MET A 187 -14.31 11.12 -4.52
CA MET A 187 -14.23 10.04 -5.53
C MET A 187 -15.18 8.87 -5.22
N ILE A 188 -15.62 8.76 -3.97
CA ILE A 188 -16.39 7.62 -3.44
C ILE A 188 -17.69 8.06 -2.77
N GLU A 189 -18.15 9.29 -3.00
CA GLU A 189 -19.28 9.88 -2.28
C GLU A 189 -20.58 9.06 -2.38
N ASN A 190 -20.75 8.29 -3.45
CA ASN A 190 -21.94 7.46 -3.71
C ASN A 190 -21.86 6.06 -3.09
N TYR A 191 -20.74 5.72 -2.44
CA TYR A 191 -20.49 4.39 -1.92
C TYR A 191 -20.25 4.39 -0.41
N ILE A 192 -20.65 3.30 0.24
CA ILE A 192 -20.23 2.98 1.61
C ILE A 192 -19.47 1.66 1.61
N PHE A 193 -18.57 1.53 2.56
CA PHE A 193 -17.78 0.32 2.76
C PHE A 193 -18.35 -0.40 3.98
N ALA A 194 -19.14 -1.44 3.74
CA ALA A 194 -19.81 -2.20 4.78
C ALA A 194 -18.82 -3.05 5.59
N ASP A 195 -19.26 -3.44 6.80
CA ASP A 195 -18.48 -4.27 7.71
C ASP A 195 -17.99 -5.57 7.02
N PRO A 196 -16.67 -5.81 6.98
CA PRO A 196 -16.10 -6.97 6.30
C PRO A 196 -16.60 -8.30 6.86
N VAL A 197 -16.59 -8.46 8.19
CA VAL A 197 -16.92 -9.72 8.86
C VAL A 197 -18.38 -10.11 8.61
N ALA A 198 -19.30 -9.18 8.81
CA ALA A 198 -20.73 -9.37 8.56
C ALA A 198 -21.01 -9.65 7.08
N THR A 199 -20.25 -9.03 6.16
CA THR A 199 -20.39 -9.27 4.73
C THR A 199 -19.98 -10.70 4.37
N VAL A 200 -18.80 -11.15 4.82
CA VAL A 200 -18.31 -12.50 4.51
C VAL A 200 -19.19 -13.57 5.19
N LYS A 201 -19.61 -13.38 6.45
CA LYS A 201 -20.55 -14.29 7.15
C LYS A 201 -21.83 -14.55 6.36
N LYS A 202 -22.34 -13.55 5.62
CA LYS A 202 -23.54 -13.69 4.78
C LYS A 202 -23.28 -14.52 3.51
N LEU A 203 -22.08 -14.44 2.93
CA LEU A 203 -21.74 -15.07 1.65
C LEU A 203 -21.29 -16.53 1.78
N VAL A 204 -20.59 -16.90 2.86
CA VAL A 204 -20.15 -18.29 3.11
C VAL A 204 -21.27 -19.33 2.94
N PRO A 205 -22.45 -19.20 3.58
CA PRO A 205 -23.52 -20.19 3.42
C PRO A 205 -24.11 -20.21 2.00
N ILE A 206 -24.06 -19.10 1.26
CA ILE A 206 -24.51 -19.03 -0.13
C ILE A 206 -23.58 -19.85 -1.03
N LEU A 207 -22.26 -19.67 -0.88
CA LEU A 207 -21.26 -20.43 -1.64
C LEU A 207 -21.33 -21.93 -1.32
N LYS A 208 -21.46 -22.30 -0.04
CA LYS A 208 -21.65 -23.70 0.36
C LYS A 208 -22.87 -24.34 -0.29
N LYS A 209 -24.00 -23.63 -0.37
CA LYS A 209 -25.21 -24.10 -1.09
C LYS A 209 -25.00 -24.27 -2.59
N GLN A 210 -24.06 -23.55 -3.20
CA GLN A 210 -23.67 -23.71 -4.60
C GLN A 210 -22.69 -24.89 -4.83
N GLY A 211 -22.35 -25.63 -3.76
CA GLY A 211 -21.42 -26.75 -3.82
C GLY A 211 -19.95 -26.33 -3.87
N VAL A 212 -19.64 -25.09 -3.48
CA VAL A 212 -18.25 -24.66 -3.27
C VAL A 212 -17.61 -25.46 -2.14
N GLN A 213 -16.40 -25.93 -2.39
CA GLN A 213 -15.66 -26.83 -1.51
C GLN A 213 -14.56 -26.13 -0.73
N ILE A 214 -14.01 -25.04 -1.29
CA ILE A 214 -12.98 -24.20 -0.67
C ILE A 214 -13.44 -22.75 -0.76
N ILE A 215 -13.39 -22.00 0.33
CA ILE A 215 -13.75 -20.57 0.37
C ILE A 215 -12.54 -19.74 0.81
N ILE A 216 -12.13 -18.83 -0.07
CA ILE A 216 -11.04 -17.88 0.14
C ILE A 216 -11.62 -16.49 0.33
N ALA A 217 -11.22 -15.80 1.40
CA ALA A 217 -11.43 -14.36 1.51
C ALA A 217 -10.22 -13.63 0.89
N LEU A 218 -10.44 -12.98 -0.24
CA LEU A 218 -9.46 -12.11 -0.91
C LEU A 218 -9.73 -10.67 -0.48
N THR A 219 -8.93 -10.15 0.42
CA THR A 219 -9.25 -8.92 1.14
C THR A 219 -8.14 -7.89 1.02
N HIS A 220 -8.52 -6.62 0.88
CA HIS A 220 -7.62 -5.50 1.08
C HIS A 220 -7.67 -5.02 2.54
N LEU A 221 -7.67 -5.94 3.50
CA LEU A 221 -7.67 -5.64 4.93
C LEU A 221 -6.25 -5.72 5.48
N GLY A 222 -5.93 -4.80 6.39
CA GLY A 222 -4.63 -4.77 7.05
C GLY A 222 -4.39 -6.00 7.92
N SER A 223 -3.15 -6.48 7.91
CA SER A 223 -2.66 -7.48 8.86
C SER A 223 -1.27 -7.15 9.37
N GLU A 224 -0.97 -7.53 10.60
CA GLU A 224 0.35 -7.38 11.21
C GLU A 224 0.72 -8.68 11.93
N MET A 225 2.01 -8.98 12.01
CA MET A 225 2.51 -10.16 12.73
C MET A 225 3.52 -9.71 13.78
N ASP A 226 3.30 -10.11 15.04
CA ASP A 226 4.22 -9.80 16.13
C ASP A 226 5.44 -10.75 16.13
N SER A 227 6.42 -10.46 16.99
CA SER A 227 7.64 -11.27 17.11
C SER A 227 7.42 -12.72 17.56
N GLN A 228 6.23 -13.03 18.10
CA GLN A 228 5.83 -14.36 18.53
C GLN A 228 5.07 -15.11 17.43
N GLY A 229 4.83 -14.47 16.28
CA GLY A 229 4.10 -15.03 15.15
C GLY A 229 2.58 -14.95 15.29
N ASN A 230 2.05 -14.18 16.26
CA ASN A 230 0.61 -13.95 16.31
C ASN A 230 0.23 -12.89 15.29
N ILE A 231 -0.88 -13.12 14.59
CA ILE A 231 -1.39 -12.25 13.54
C ILE A 231 -2.53 -11.41 14.12
N HIS A 232 -2.45 -10.10 13.90
CA HIS A 232 -3.40 -9.09 14.36
C HIS A 232 -3.95 -8.27 13.17
N GLY A 233 -4.92 -7.40 13.44
CA GLY A 233 -5.56 -6.54 12.43
C GLY A 233 -6.85 -7.11 11.88
N ASP A 234 -7.49 -6.36 10.98
CA ASP A 234 -8.84 -6.64 10.48
C ASP A 234 -8.92 -7.98 9.74
N ALA A 235 -7.86 -8.37 9.02
CA ALA A 235 -7.81 -9.68 8.37
C ALA A 235 -7.77 -10.83 9.39
N ALA A 236 -7.07 -10.65 10.52
CA ALA A 236 -7.03 -11.61 11.60
C ALA A 236 -8.40 -11.72 12.30
N GLN A 237 -9.06 -10.58 12.54
CA GLN A 237 -10.43 -10.57 13.08
C GLN A 237 -11.39 -11.32 12.16
N LEU A 238 -11.29 -11.11 10.84
CA LEU A 238 -12.09 -11.83 9.86
C LEU A 238 -11.86 -13.35 9.91
N ALA A 239 -10.60 -13.79 9.94
CA ALA A 239 -10.26 -15.21 10.09
C ALA A 239 -10.75 -15.78 11.43
N GLN A 240 -10.76 -14.98 12.50
CA GLN A 240 -11.19 -15.39 13.83
C GLN A 240 -12.70 -15.58 13.95
N GLU A 241 -13.47 -14.71 13.30
CA GLU A 241 -14.91 -14.58 13.50
C GLU A 241 -15.76 -15.29 12.44
N VAL A 242 -15.22 -15.58 11.26
CA VAL A 242 -15.97 -16.17 10.15
C VAL A 242 -15.70 -17.67 10.05
N ASP A 243 -16.68 -18.48 10.46
CA ASP A 243 -16.60 -19.93 10.29
C ASP A 243 -16.73 -20.35 8.83
N GLY A 244 -15.90 -21.31 8.40
CA GLY A 244 -15.99 -21.94 7.09
C GLY A 244 -15.20 -21.25 5.98
N LEU A 245 -14.24 -20.39 6.33
CA LEU A 245 -13.16 -19.96 5.45
C LEU A 245 -12.04 -21.01 5.49
N ASP A 246 -11.43 -21.26 4.33
CA ASP A 246 -10.27 -22.13 4.18
C ASP A 246 -8.96 -21.34 4.03
N ALA A 247 -9.05 -20.05 3.69
CA ALA A 247 -7.92 -19.12 3.67
C ALA A 247 -8.35 -17.65 3.69
N VAL A 248 -7.44 -16.79 4.15
CA VAL A 248 -7.53 -15.32 4.05
C VAL A 248 -6.26 -14.78 3.39
N ILE A 249 -6.44 -13.91 2.40
CA ILE A 249 -5.37 -13.14 1.77
C ILE A 249 -5.63 -11.68 2.12
N SER A 250 -4.63 -11.01 2.67
CA SER A 250 -4.66 -9.61 3.12
C SER A 250 -3.77 -8.70 2.26
N GLY A 251 -3.85 -7.38 2.53
CA GLY A 251 -3.12 -6.31 1.86
C GLY A 251 -3.09 -5.05 2.75
N HIS A 252 -3.00 -3.85 2.17
CA HIS A 252 -3.18 -2.54 2.83
C HIS A 252 -2.08 -2.11 3.80
N SER A 253 -1.66 -2.99 4.72
CA SER A 253 -0.68 -2.64 5.78
C SER A 253 0.78 -2.77 5.34
N HIS A 254 1.04 -3.24 4.11
CA HIS A 254 2.38 -3.42 3.54
C HIS A 254 3.32 -4.34 4.36
N GLN A 255 2.77 -5.22 5.19
CA GLN A 255 3.54 -6.14 6.03
C GLN A 255 3.81 -7.47 5.34
N GLU A 256 4.88 -8.14 5.77
CA GLU A 256 5.07 -9.57 5.51
C GLU A 256 4.35 -10.35 6.62
N VAL A 257 3.27 -11.04 6.26
CA VAL A 257 2.46 -11.81 7.21
C VAL A 257 2.22 -13.19 6.62
N PHE A 258 2.49 -14.24 7.39
CA PHE A 258 2.06 -15.59 7.07
C PHE A 258 1.93 -16.40 8.35
N GLY A 259 0.91 -17.25 8.40
CA GLY A 259 0.64 -18.13 9.52
C GLY A 259 -0.82 -18.53 9.54
N GLN A 260 -1.35 -18.83 10.72
CA GLN A 260 -2.74 -19.21 10.88
C GLN A 260 -3.41 -18.45 12.01
N VAL A 261 -4.68 -18.10 11.82
CA VAL A 261 -5.56 -17.59 12.87
C VAL A 261 -6.69 -18.60 13.04
N ARG A 262 -6.77 -19.22 14.23
CA ARG A 262 -7.74 -20.30 14.53
C ARG A 262 -7.76 -21.44 13.49
N GLY A 263 -6.59 -21.78 12.94
CA GLY A 263 -6.43 -22.84 11.94
C GLY A 263 -6.70 -22.40 10.49
N VAL A 264 -7.14 -21.16 10.26
CA VAL A 264 -7.30 -20.59 8.92
C VAL A 264 -5.98 -19.92 8.51
N PRO A 265 -5.34 -20.33 7.40
CA PRO A 265 -4.13 -19.67 6.93
C PRO A 265 -4.41 -18.23 6.49
N VAL A 266 -3.55 -17.32 6.92
CA VAL A 266 -3.54 -15.89 6.55
C VAL A 266 -2.21 -15.58 5.85
N VAL A 267 -2.24 -14.78 4.78
CA VAL A 267 -1.02 -14.34 4.08
C VAL A 267 -1.12 -12.91 3.55
N GLN A 268 -0.03 -12.15 3.68
CA GLN A 268 0.22 -10.85 3.06
C GLN A 268 1.66 -10.78 2.54
N ALA A 269 1.84 -10.37 1.30
CA ALA A 269 3.09 -10.48 0.56
C ALA A 269 3.89 -9.16 0.50
N TYR A 270 4.05 -8.49 1.65
CA TYR A 270 4.76 -7.22 1.75
C TYR A 270 4.16 -6.18 0.77
N TYR A 271 4.94 -5.55 -0.10
CA TYR A 271 4.46 -4.57 -1.10
C TYR A 271 5.45 -4.41 -2.28
N ASN A 272 5.06 -3.65 -3.31
CA ASN A 272 5.86 -3.31 -4.51
C ASN A 272 6.38 -4.53 -5.29
N GLY A 273 5.67 -5.66 -5.23
CA GLY A 273 6.09 -6.91 -5.87
C GLY A 273 7.40 -7.46 -5.31
N ARG A 274 7.82 -7.04 -4.11
CA ARG A 274 9.05 -7.53 -3.46
C ARG A 274 8.91 -8.94 -2.93
N ALA A 275 7.69 -9.41 -2.74
CA ALA A 275 7.38 -10.77 -2.36
C ALA A 275 6.10 -11.25 -3.04
N ALA A 276 5.89 -12.57 -3.00
CA ALA A 276 4.65 -13.20 -3.41
C ALA A 276 4.13 -14.10 -2.28
N GLY A 277 2.86 -13.97 -1.96
CA GLY A 277 2.18 -14.80 -0.98
C GLY A 277 1.82 -16.14 -1.60
N LYS A 278 1.86 -17.20 -0.79
CA LYS A 278 1.49 -18.55 -1.21
C LYS A 278 0.59 -19.18 -0.17
N ILE A 279 -0.45 -19.88 -0.63
CA ILE A 279 -1.19 -20.85 0.17
C ILE A 279 -1.26 -22.15 -0.61
N ASP A 280 -0.58 -23.18 -0.11
CA ASP A 280 -0.61 -24.53 -0.69
C ASP A 280 -1.70 -25.34 0.04
N ILE A 281 -2.69 -25.84 -0.70
CA ILE A 281 -3.85 -26.58 -0.18
C ILE A 281 -3.83 -28.01 -0.71
N THR A 282 -3.85 -28.99 0.20
CA THR A 282 -4.16 -30.39 -0.12
C THR A 282 -5.64 -30.66 0.13
N TYR A 283 -6.39 -30.96 -0.92
CA TYR A 283 -7.82 -31.27 -0.82
C TYR A 283 -8.08 -32.74 -1.14
N ASN A 284 -8.82 -33.42 -0.28
CA ASN A 284 -9.21 -34.81 -0.48
C ASN A 284 -10.61 -34.88 -1.12
N MET A 285 -10.64 -35.33 -2.37
CA MET A 285 -11.83 -35.47 -3.21
C MET A 285 -12.85 -36.47 -2.65
N ARG A 286 -12.39 -37.50 -1.93
CA ARG A 286 -13.24 -38.53 -1.33
C ARG A 286 -13.93 -38.04 -0.07
N THR A 287 -13.16 -37.48 0.87
CA THR A 287 -13.70 -36.97 2.13
C THR A 287 -14.34 -35.60 1.99
N LYS A 288 -14.07 -34.91 0.87
CA LYS A 288 -14.47 -33.54 0.56
C LYS A 288 -13.96 -32.53 1.59
N LYS A 289 -12.73 -32.73 2.08
CA LYS A 289 -12.11 -31.88 3.11
C LYS A 289 -10.75 -31.37 2.67
N VAL A 290 -10.42 -30.17 3.11
CA VAL A 290 -9.04 -29.68 3.14
C VAL A 290 -8.29 -30.48 4.22
N GLU A 291 -7.25 -31.19 3.82
CA GLU A 291 -6.38 -31.94 4.74
C GLU A 291 -5.29 -31.04 5.33
N THR A 292 -4.71 -30.19 4.48
CA THR A 292 -3.69 -29.21 4.88
C THR A 292 -3.88 -27.93 4.09
N ALA A 293 -3.59 -26.79 4.73
CA ALA A 293 -3.49 -25.49 4.10
C ALA A 293 -2.36 -24.71 4.79
N VAL A 294 -1.31 -24.40 4.03
CA VAL A 294 -0.06 -23.80 4.56
C VAL A 294 0.21 -22.50 3.84
N SER A 295 0.28 -21.41 4.60
CA SER A 295 0.68 -20.09 4.11
C SER A 295 2.20 -19.92 4.18
N SER A 296 2.75 -19.19 3.21
CA SER A 296 4.15 -18.76 3.20
C SER A 296 4.31 -17.51 2.35
N VAL A 297 5.39 -16.77 2.56
CA VAL A 297 5.79 -15.65 1.70
C VAL A 297 7.11 -15.99 1.01
N MET A 298 7.20 -15.69 -0.28
CA MET A 298 8.41 -15.85 -1.07
C MET A 298 8.99 -14.47 -1.41
N PRO A 299 10.09 -14.04 -0.79
CA PRO A 299 10.81 -12.85 -1.19
C PRO A 299 11.34 -12.98 -2.62
N LEU A 300 11.09 -11.97 -3.44
CA LEU A 300 11.52 -11.89 -4.84
C LEU A 300 12.78 -11.05 -5.01
N SER A 301 13.06 -10.13 -4.09
CA SER A 301 14.25 -9.26 -4.13
C SER A 301 15.58 -10.02 -4.06
N SER A 302 15.57 -11.27 -3.57
CA SER A 302 16.76 -12.12 -3.44
C SER A 302 16.91 -13.14 -4.57
N MET A 303 15.98 -13.18 -5.52
CA MET A 303 16.02 -14.18 -6.58
C MET A 303 16.73 -13.67 -7.83
N ASP A 304 17.66 -14.49 -8.31
CA ASP A 304 18.29 -14.33 -9.63
C ASP A 304 17.37 -14.91 -10.71
N GLN A 305 16.25 -14.22 -10.94
CA GLN A 305 15.34 -14.56 -12.03
C GLN A 305 15.55 -13.64 -13.23
N LEU A 306 15.66 -14.27 -14.40
CA LEU A 306 15.63 -13.55 -15.66
C LEU A 306 14.25 -12.90 -15.84
N PRO A 307 14.20 -11.63 -16.26
CA PRO A 307 12.93 -10.94 -16.49
C PRO A 307 12.16 -11.56 -17.65
N ASP A 308 10.84 -11.63 -17.53
CA ASP A 308 9.95 -11.98 -18.64
C ASP A 308 10.07 -10.93 -19.75
N GLN A 309 10.41 -11.37 -20.95
CA GLN A 309 10.71 -10.48 -22.08
C GLN A 309 9.46 -9.82 -22.66
N GLN A 310 8.29 -10.46 -22.59
CA GLN A 310 7.06 -9.85 -23.07
C GLN A 310 6.58 -8.77 -22.11
N VAL A 311 6.66 -9.02 -20.81
CA VAL A 311 6.37 -8.00 -19.79
C VAL A 311 7.32 -6.81 -19.91
N LYS A 312 8.61 -7.09 -20.12
CA LYS A 312 9.59 -6.03 -20.38
C LYS A 312 9.19 -5.17 -21.59
N ALA A 313 8.78 -5.79 -22.70
CA ALA A 313 8.33 -5.05 -23.89
C ALA A 313 7.07 -4.21 -23.62
N ILE A 314 6.10 -4.72 -22.85
CA ILE A 314 4.91 -3.95 -22.42
C ILE A 314 5.32 -2.68 -21.66
N ILE A 315 6.25 -2.82 -20.71
CA ILE A 315 6.74 -1.71 -19.89
C ILE A 315 7.53 -0.71 -20.73
N GLU A 316 8.41 -1.17 -21.60
CA GLU A 316 9.23 -0.31 -22.47
C GLU A 316 8.37 0.53 -23.41
N GLU A 317 7.27 -0.02 -23.93
CA GLU A 317 6.35 0.75 -24.78
C GLU A 317 5.62 1.83 -23.99
N ALA A 318 5.10 1.50 -22.80
CA ALA A 318 4.50 2.48 -21.90
C ALA A 318 5.50 3.59 -21.50
N GLN A 319 6.77 3.23 -21.28
CA GLN A 319 7.82 4.19 -20.95
C GLN A 319 8.11 5.17 -22.09
N LYS A 320 8.04 4.73 -23.34
CA LYS A 320 8.16 5.64 -24.50
C LYS A 320 6.98 6.62 -24.56
N GLU A 321 5.77 6.15 -24.30
CA GLU A 321 4.55 6.98 -24.31
C GLU A 321 4.64 8.11 -23.26
N ILE A 322 5.11 7.80 -22.06
CA ILE A 322 5.16 8.77 -20.96
C ILE A 322 6.44 9.61 -20.92
N ALA A 323 7.50 9.23 -21.64
CA ALA A 323 8.80 9.91 -21.62
C ALA A 323 8.72 11.43 -21.86
N PRO A 324 7.89 11.96 -22.78
CA PRO A 324 7.77 13.40 -23.00
C PRO A 324 7.27 14.18 -21.78
N VAL A 325 6.54 13.55 -20.86
CA VAL A 325 6.09 14.16 -19.61
C VAL A 325 7.05 13.82 -18.47
N LYS A 326 7.35 12.51 -18.31
CA LYS A 326 8.17 11.98 -17.21
C LYS A 326 9.57 12.62 -17.14
N ASN A 327 10.21 12.84 -18.27
CA ASN A 327 11.61 13.27 -18.33
C ASN A 327 11.80 14.80 -18.32
N ILE A 328 10.72 15.59 -18.18
CA ILE A 328 10.83 17.04 -18.08
C ILE A 328 11.56 17.39 -16.79
N VAL A 329 12.77 17.97 -16.90
CA VAL A 329 13.49 18.57 -15.77
C VAL A 329 12.75 19.84 -15.34
N VAL A 330 12.42 19.92 -14.06
CA VAL A 330 11.68 21.03 -13.45
C VAL A 330 12.52 21.84 -12.47
N GLY A 331 13.68 21.33 -12.04
CA GLY A 331 14.62 22.05 -11.19
C GLY A 331 15.82 21.18 -10.83
N HIS A 332 16.62 21.64 -9.89
CA HIS A 332 17.81 20.95 -9.39
C HIS A 332 17.89 21.15 -7.86
N THR A 333 18.36 20.17 -7.10
CA THR A 333 18.62 20.33 -5.66
C THR A 333 20.05 19.95 -5.30
N LEU A 334 20.72 20.80 -4.51
CA LEU A 334 22.11 20.59 -4.07
C LEU A 334 22.21 19.54 -2.96
N HIS A 335 21.14 19.42 -2.18
CA HIS A 335 21.05 18.54 -1.02
C HIS A 335 19.83 17.63 -1.13
N ALA A 336 19.87 16.50 -0.42
CA ALA A 336 18.74 15.59 -0.39
C ALA A 336 17.58 16.25 0.37
N LEU A 337 16.39 16.29 -0.23
CA LEU A 337 15.16 16.60 0.48
C LEU A 337 14.59 15.29 1.00
N SER A 338 15.08 14.83 2.15
CA SER A 338 14.67 13.55 2.73
C SER A 338 13.21 13.57 3.20
N HIS A 339 12.58 12.39 3.15
CA HIS A 339 11.26 12.14 3.69
C HIS A 339 11.08 10.65 3.99
N ASP A 340 10.71 10.30 5.22
CA ASP A 340 10.27 8.96 5.61
C ASP A 340 8.93 9.07 6.34
N ARG A 341 7.92 8.34 5.83
CA ARG A 341 6.56 8.37 6.37
C ARG A 341 6.44 7.77 7.77
N ASN A 342 7.39 6.92 8.14
CA ASN A 342 7.44 6.27 9.45
C ASN A 342 8.20 7.11 10.48
N GLU A 343 8.96 8.11 10.03
CA GLU A 343 9.65 9.02 10.92
C GLU A 343 8.63 9.99 11.55
N MET A 344 8.57 9.99 12.88
CA MET A 344 7.69 10.89 13.62
C MET A 344 8.36 12.26 13.79
N ALA A 345 8.68 12.92 12.67
CA ALA A 345 9.36 14.23 12.65
C ALA A 345 8.94 15.12 11.46
N GLN A 346 9.26 16.42 11.55
CA GLN A 346 9.28 17.28 10.37
C GLN A 346 10.45 16.88 9.48
N THR A 347 10.22 16.82 8.17
CA THR A 347 11.22 16.39 7.19
C THR A 347 11.63 17.55 6.29
N PRO A 348 12.87 17.61 5.76
CA PRO A 348 13.28 18.66 4.84
C PRO A 348 12.32 18.83 3.65
N LEU A 349 11.88 17.72 3.04
CA LEU A 349 10.90 17.78 1.96
C LEU A 349 9.55 18.31 2.44
N GLY A 350 9.04 17.85 3.58
CA GLY A 350 7.74 18.27 4.10
C GLY A 350 7.73 19.76 4.47
N GLN A 351 8.82 20.27 5.04
CA GLN A 351 8.98 21.70 5.32
C GLN A 351 9.01 22.52 4.02
N TRP A 352 9.85 22.14 3.05
CA TRP A 352 9.94 22.85 1.77
C TRP A 352 8.63 22.82 0.98
N VAL A 353 7.94 21.68 0.94
CA VAL A 353 6.63 21.55 0.29
C VAL A 353 5.62 22.48 0.97
N THR A 354 5.50 22.42 2.30
CA THR A 354 4.52 23.26 2.99
C THR A 354 4.83 24.75 2.87
N ASP A 355 6.10 25.15 2.85
CA ASP A 355 6.51 26.53 2.54
C ASP A 355 6.07 26.94 1.13
N THR A 356 6.29 26.06 0.14
CA THR A 356 5.90 26.27 -1.25
C THR A 356 4.39 26.45 -1.40
N LEU A 357 3.59 25.58 -0.78
CA LEU A 357 2.13 25.67 -0.81
C LEU A 357 1.62 26.94 -0.12
N ARG A 358 2.21 27.28 1.04
CA ARG A 358 1.88 28.50 1.80
C ARG A 358 2.10 29.76 0.98
N GLN A 359 3.26 29.85 0.33
CA GLN A 359 3.62 30.97 -0.53
C GLN A 359 2.71 31.06 -1.76
N ALA A 360 2.47 29.93 -2.44
CA ALA A 360 1.62 29.89 -3.63
C ALA A 360 0.17 30.33 -3.35
N ALA A 361 -0.37 29.96 -2.18
CA ALA A 361 -1.72 30.36 -1.76
C ALA A 361 -1.79 31.75 -1.12
N GLY A 362 -0.66 32.37 -0.77
CA GLY A 362 -0.63 33.54 0.10
C GLY A 362 -1.38 33.28 1.41
N ALA A 363 -1.10 32.14 2.04
CA ALA A 363 -1.75 31.69 3.27
C ALA A 363 -0.87 31.98 4.51
N ASP A 364 -1.50 32.06 5.67
CA ASP A 364 -0.80 32.25 6.95
C ASP A 364 -0.10 30.96 7.38
N ILE A 365 -0.76 29.81 7.15
CA ILE A 365 -0.33 28.48 7.60
C ILE A 365 -0.53 27.48 6.45
N ALA A 366 0.35 26.48 6.35
CA ALA A 366 0.14 25.33 5.49
C ALA A 366 0.23 24.02 6.27
N PHE A 367 -0.59 23.03 5.88
CA PHE A 367 -0.49 21.65 6.35
C PHE A 367 -0.43 20.67 5.19
N GLN A 368 0.38 19.62 5.34
CA GLN A 368 0.48 18.51 4.40
C GLN A 368 0.53 17.20 5.18
N ASN A 369 -0.38 16.28 4.88
CA ASN A 369 -0.38 14.95 5.47
C ASN A 369 0.85 14.18 4.97
N THR A 370 1.56 13.52 5.90
CA THR A 370 2.80 12.79 5.57
C THR A 370 2.56 11.66 4.58
N GLY A 371 1.44 10.96 4.67
CA GLY A 371 1.08 9.91 3.70
C GLY A 371 0.98 10.41 2.25
N GLY A 372 0.75 11.72 2.05
CA GLY A 372 0.71 12.38 0.73
C GLY A 372 2.08 12.50 0.05
N LEU A 373 3.17 12.48 0.84
CA LEU A 373 4.55 12.48 0.37
C LEU A 373 5.12 11.06 0.51
N ARG A 374 5.47 10.40 -0.59
CA ARG A 374 5.78 8.96 -0.58
C ARG A 374 7.27 8.66 -0.43
N THR A 375 8.11 9.58 -0.91
CA THR A 375 9.57 9.46 -0.89
C THR A 375 10.23 10.83 -0.87
N GLY A 376 11.50 10.87 -0.45
CA GLY A 376 12.36 12.04 -0.59
C GLY A 376 12.87 12.25 -2.03
N ILE A 377 13.56 13.38 -2.24
CA ILE A 377 14.24 13.73 -3.49
C ILE A 377 15.75 13.68 -3.27
N ALA A 378 16.46 12.95 -4.12
CA ALA A 378 17.92 12.89 -4.09
C ALA A 378 18.55 14.17 -4.68
N PRO A 379 19.81 14.50 -4.34
CA PRO A 379 20.57 15.57 -5.00
C PRO A 379 20.63 15.38 -6.51
N GLY A 380 20.59 16.47 -7.26
CA GLY A 380 20.65 16.47 -8.72
C GLY A 380 19.41 17.05 -9.38
N ASP A 381 19.25 16.72 -10.67
CA ASP A 381 18.11 17.16 -11.48
C ASP A 381 16.82 16.53 -10.98
N ILE A 382 15.79 17.37 -10.83
CA ILE A 382 14.45 16.98 -10.44
C ILE A 382 13.59 16.96 -11.69
N THR A 383 13.02 15.82 -12.00
CA THR A 383 12.10 15.63 -13.14
C THR A 383 10.64 15.58 -12.69
N MET A 384 9.71 15.75 -13.62
CA MET A 384 8.30 15.44 -13.37
C MET A 384 8.13 14.00 -12.87
N GLY A 385 8.88 13.04 -13.42
CA GLY A 385 8.90 11.65 -12.93
C GLY A 385 9.20 11.56 -11.44
N ASN A 386 10.18 12.32 -10.95
CA ASN A 386 10.47 12.38 -9.51
C ASN A 386 9.29 12.96 -8.71
N LEU A 387 8.59 13.98 -9.23
CA LEU A 387 7.40 14.51 -8.57
C LEU A 387 6.22 13.52 -8.57
N TYR A 388 6.08 12.72 -9.61
CA TYR A 388 5.12 11.61 -9.65
C TYR A 388 5.45 10.50 -8.64
N GLU A 389 6.71 10.34 -8.23
CA GLU A 389 7.08 9.42 -7.14
C GLU A 389 6.86 10.06 -5.78
N VAL A 390 7.20 11.35 -5.62
CA VAL A 390 7.08 12.09 -4.36
C VAL A 390 5.62 12.31 -3.97
N ILE A 391 4.82 12.88 -4.86
CA ILE A 391 3.41 13.20 -4.63
C ILE A 391 2.60 12.63 -5.78
N PRO A 392 2.25 11.34 -5.71
CA PRO A 392 1.73 10.62 -6.86
C PRO A 392 0.24 10.96 -7.09
N PHE A 393 -0.44 11.53 -6.09
CA PHE A 393 -1.86 11.89 -6.09
C PHE A 393 -2.18 13.15 -6.89
N ASP A 394 -3.36 13.19 -7.48
CA ASP A 394 -3.90 14.36 -8.19
C ASP A 394 -4.65 15.32 -7.24
N ASN A 395 -4.29 15.32 -5.96
CA ASN A 395 -4.88 16.22 -4.98
C ASN A 395 -4.64 17.68 -5.39
N THR A 396 -5.64 18.53 -5.19
CA THR A 396 -5.59 19.95 -5.56
C THR A 396 -5.30 20.85 -4.36
N LEU A 397 -4.74 22.02 -4.62
CA LEU A 397 -4.47 23.04 -3.61
C LEU A 397 -5.80 23.64 -3.12
N PHE A 398 -5.99 23.67 -1.81
CA PHE A 398 -7.24 24.06 -1.17
C PHE A 398 -6.98 25.03 -0.02
N THR A 399 -7.79 26.08 0.12
CA THR A 399 -7.70 27.02 1.25
C THR A 399 -8.93 26.98 2.12
N VAL A 400 -8.74 27.19 3.42
CA VAL A 400 -9.79 27.27 4.44
C VAL A 400 -9.40 28.31 5.50
N GLU A 401 -10.37 29.09 5.97
CA GLU A 401 -10.20 29.96 7.14
C GLU A 401 -10.52 29.19 8.43
N MET A 402 -9.56 29.17 9.35
CA MET A 402 -9.68 28.45 10.63
C MET A 402 -9.37 29.37 11.80
N THR A 403 -10.04 29.14 12.94
CA THR A 403 -9.66 29.79 14.20
C THR A 403 -8.38 29.17 14.77
N GLY A 404 -7.68 29.89 15.64
CA GLY A 404 -6.53 29.35 16.37
C GLY A 404 -6.87 28.06 17.11
N THR A 405 -8.06 27.97 17.73
CA THR A 405 -8.53 26.75 18.39
C THR A 405 -8.65 25.56 17.43
N GLN A 406 -9.18 25.77 16.23
CA GLN A 406 -9.28 24.69 15.22
C GLN A 406 -7.89 24.25 14.74
N ILE A 407 -6.95 25.18 14.61
CA ILE A 407 -5.55 24.88 14.27
C ILE A 407 -4.88 24.04 15.36
N MET A 408 -5.12 24.34 16.63
CA MET A 408 -4.63 23.54 17.76
C MET A 408 -5.16 22.11 17.69
N GLN A 409 -6.45 21.92 17.37
CA GLN A 409 -7.04 20.58 17.23
C GLN A 409 -6.42 19.78 16.08
N VAL A 410 -6.15 20.41 14.94
CA VAL A 410 -5.44 19.79 13.81
C VAL A 410 -4.05 19.32 14.23
N LEU A 411 -3.31 20.17 14.94
CA LEU A 411 -1.96 19.85 15.42
C LEU A 411 -1.98 18.72 16.45
N GLU A 412 -2.87 18.77 17.45
CA GLU A 412 -3.01 17.68 18.45
C GLU A 412 -3.31 16.32 17.79
N TYR A 413 -4.16 16.33 16.75
CA TYR A 413 -4.49 15.11 16.01
C TYR A 413 -3.32 14.59 15.18
N GLY A 414 -2.56 15.50 14.55
CA GLY A 414 -1.49 15.16 13.60
C GLY A 414 -0.13 14.88 14.23
N ILE A 415 0.14 15.41 15.41
CA ILE A 415 1.46 15.29 16.06
C ILE A 415 1.64 13.91 16.69
N GLY A 416 2.65 13.17 16.19
CA GLY A 416 3.01 11.85 16.71
C GLY A 416 1.90 10.80 16.55
N ASN A 417 1.03 10.96 15.55
CA ASN A 417 -0.02 10.01 15.23
C ASN A 417 0.52 8.90 14.31
N LYS A 418 0.77 7.73 14.90
CA LYS A 418 1.36 6.59 14.20
C LYS A 418 0.50 6.02 13.06
N LYS A 419 -0.81 6.29 13.05
CA LYS A 419 -1.72 5.76 12.02
C LYS A 419 -1.66 6.53 10.70
N ILE A 420 -1.26 7.80 10.75
CA ILE A 420 -1.26 8.71 9.59
C ILE A 420 0.11 9.36 9.32
N GLY A 421 1.07 9.15 10.22
CA GLY A 421 2.38 9.80 10.19
C GLY A 421 2.37 11.19 10.83
N MET A 422 3.56 11.81 10.91
CA MET A 422 3.69 13.17 11.44
C MET A 422 3.08 14.21 10.50
N LEU A 423 2.18 15.09 10.95
CA LEU A 423 1.71 16.20 10.12
C LEU A 423 2.86 17.16 9.75
N GLN A 424 3.07 17.47 8.46
CA GLN A 424 4.04 18.47 8.01
C GLN A 424 3.38 19.86 7.96
N TYR A 425 4.10 20.94 8.31
CA TYR A 425 3.52 22.28 8.35
C TYR A 425 4.49 23.44 8.10
N SER A 426 3.93 24.62 7.81
CA SER A 426 4.63 25.90 7.62
C SER A 426 3.83 27.08 8.19
N GLY A 427 4.51 28.18 8.52
CA GLY A 427 3.91 29.44 8.98
C GLY A 427 3.81 29.58 10.51
N ILE A 428 4.07 28.50 11.23
CA ILE A 428 4.03 28.42 12.69
C ILE A 428 5.25 27.68 13.24
N LYS A 429 5.58 27.95 14.50
CA LYS A 429 6.47 27.15 15.34
C LYS A 429 5.66 26.43 16.42
N VAL A 430 5.96 25.16 16.66
CA VAL A 430 5.25 24.33 17.66
C VAL A 430 6.24 23.74 18.66
N ALA A 431 6.00 24.04 19.94
CA ALA A 431 6.60 23.34 21.06
C ALA A 431 5.61 22.30 21.59
N TYR A 432 6.06 21.06 21.79
CA TYR A 432 5.20 19.97 22.23
C TYR A 432 5.90 19.03 23.23
N GLU A 433 5.12 18.47 24.14
CA GLU A 433 5.54 17.52 25.16
C GLU A 433 5.47 16.09 24.61
N ALA A 434 6.60 15.53 24.19
CA ALA A 434 6.64 14.24 23.49
C ALA A 434 6.12 13.05 24.32
N LEU A 435 6.17 13.15 25.65
CA LEU A 435 5.73 12.09 26.57
C LEU A 435 4.26 12.23 26.98
N SER A 436 3.59 13.34 26.62
CA SER A 436 2.21 13.57 26.99
C SER A 436 1.24 12.72 26.14
N PRO A 437 0.10 12.29 26.71
CA PRO A 437 -0.92 11.56 25.98
C PRO A 437 -1.35 12.28 24.70
N ALA A 438 -1.71 11.51 23.67
CA ALA A 438 -2.24 12.10 22.44
C ALA A 438 -3.48 12.97 22.74
N GLY A 439 -3.55 14.16 22.13
CA GLY A 439 -4.62 15.13 22.36
C GLY A 439 -4.32 16.20 23.41
N ILE A 440 -3.20 16.09 24.13
CA ILE A 440 -2.72 17.11 25.08
C ILE A 440 -1.18 17.29 25.01
N ARG A 441 -0.62 17.25 23.79
CA ARG A 441 0.83 17.36 23.57
C ARG A 441 1.32 18.78 23.36
N LEU A 442 0.46 19.71 22.95
CA LEU A 442 0.89 21.07 22.64
C LEU A 442 1.24 21.86 23.89
N SER A 443 2.43 22.46 23.91
CA SER A 443 2.86 23.39 24.97
C SER A 443 2.74 24.85 24.51
N ALA A 444 3.24 25.19 23.32
CA ALA A 444 3.12 26.52 22.76
C ALA A 444 3.06 26.50 21.23
N ILE A 445 2.30 27.42 20.66
CA ILE A 445 2.26 27.66 19.21
C ILE A 445 2.41 29.16 18.96
N SER A 446 3.33 29.52 18.07
CA SER A 446 3.51 30.88 17.60
C SER A 446 3.59 30.94 16.07
N THR A 447 3.32 32.09 15.49
CA THR A 447 3.67 32.39 14.09
C THR A 447 5.18 32.52 13.97
N VAL A 448 5.69 32.49 12.73
CA VAL A 448 7.13 32.61 12.44
C VAL A 448 7.79 33.89 12.97
N ASP A 449 7.03 34.96 13.21
CA ASP A 449 7.51 36.20 13.83
C ASP A 449 7.53 36.19 15.37
N GLY A 450 7.11 35.07 15.99
CA GLY A 450 7.07 34.89 17.44
C GLY A 450 5.73 35.28 18.09
N THR A 451 4.75 35.79 17.33
CA THR A 451 3.43 36.11 17.90
C THR A 451 2.70 34.83 18.30
N LEU A 452 2.20 34.74 19.53
CA LEU A 452 1.44 33.58 19.99
C LEU A 452 0.16 33.39 19.16
N LEU A 453 -0.17 32.12 18.88
CA LEU A 453 -1.39 31.76 18.17
C LEU A 453 -2.61 32.12 19.03
N GLN A 454 -3.37 33.11 18.60
CA GLN A 454 -4.59 33.55 19.28
C GLN A 454 -5.78 32.64 18.92
N SER A 455 -6.48 32.13 19.94
CA SER A 455 -7.57 31.15 19.80
C SER A 455 -8.70 31.59 18.87
N GLU A 456 -9.19 32.82 19.01
CA GLU A 456 -10.34 33.33 18.24
C GLU A 456 -9.95 34.03 16.93
N LYS A 457 -8.65 34.30 16.72
CA LYS A 457 -8.18 34.91 15.48
C LYS A 457 -8.36 33.90 14.35
N LYS A 458 -8.85 34.37 13.20
CA LYS A 458 -8.91 33.58 11.97
C LYS A 458 -7.58 33.67 11.22
N TYR A 459 -7.18 32.53 10.67
CA TYR A 459 -5.99 32.38 9.83
C TYR A 459 -6.41 31.71 8.52
N LYS A 460 -5.83 32.17 7.42
CA LYS A 460 -5.93 31.48 6.13
C LYS A 460 -4.98 30.30 6.14
N VAL A 461 -5.53 29.10 6.03
CA VAL A 461 -4.79 27.85 6.01
C VAL A 461 -4.86 27.26 4.61
N VAL A 462 -3.72 26.80 4.08
CA VAL A 462 -3.67 26.02 2.84
C VAL A 462 -3.36 24.56 3.13
N ILE A 463 -4.09 23.68 2.45
CA ILE A 463 -4.00 22.22 2.53
C ILE A 463 -4.22 21.64 1.14
N ASN A 464 -4.22 20.31 1.03
CA ASN A 464 -4.70 19.63 -0.16
C ASN A 464 -6.19 19.23 0.02
N ASP A 465 -6.90 19.03 -1.09
CA ASP A 465 -8.34 18.76 -1.08
C ASP A 465 -8.72 17.43 -0.43
N PHE A 466 -7.84 16.42 -0.42
CA PHE A 466 -8.00 15.20 0.36
C PHE A 466 -8.13 15.51 1.86
N MET A 467 -7.23 16.33 2.42
CA MET A 467 -7.30 16.78 3.81
C MET A 467 -8.51 17.68 4.05
N ALA A 468 -8.84 18.58 3.13
CA ALA A 468 -10.03 19.44 3.23
C ALA A 468 -11.32 18.62 3.31
N ALA A 469 -11.37 17.52 2.56
CA ALA A 469 -12.45 16.56 2.62
C ALA A 469 -12.40 15.65 3.85
N GLY A 470 -11.49 15.84 4.82
CA GLY A 470 -11.40 15.05 6.05
C GLY A 470 -10.61 13.73 5.91
N GLY A 471 -9.83 13.59 4.83
CA GLY A 471 -8.91 12.47 4.64
C GLY A 471 -7.91 12.33 5.78
N ASP A 472 -7.42 11.10 5.99
CA ASP A 472 -6.62 10.71 7.15
C ASP A 472 -7.27 11.03 8.51
N GLY A 473 -8.59 11.29 8.55
CA GLY A 473 -9.31 11.61 9.78
C GLY A 473 -9.22 13.07 10.22
N PHE A 474 -8.65 13.98 9.41
CA PHE A 474 -8.60 15.42 9.69
C PHE A 474 -9.96 16.11 9.48
N THR A 475 -11.02 15.67 10.17
CA THR A 475 -12.38 16.20 9.96
C THR A 475 -12.53 17.66 10.37
N MET A 476 -11.61 18.20 11.17
CA MET A 476 -11.58 19.59 11.65
C MET A 476 -11.52 20.59 10.49
N PHE A 477 -10.90 20.24 9.36
CA PHE A 477 -10.86 21.12 8.19
C PHE A 477 -12.25 21.40 7.59
N ARG A 478 -13.23 20.50 7.79
CA ARG A 478 -14.61 20.69 7.33
C ARG A 478 -15.37 21.72 8.18
N GLU A 479 -14.88 22.03 9.38
CA GLU A 479 -15.49 22.98 10.31
C GLU A 479 -14.99 24.42 10.08
N GLY A 480 -14.00 24.60 9.21
CA GLY A 480 -13.52 25.92 8.82
C GLY A 480 -14.54 26.68 7.96
N THR A 481 -14.20 27.93 7.64
CA THR A 481 -15.02 28.82 6.79
C THR A 481 -14.25 29.18 5.52
N ASN A 482 -14.90 29.84 4.55
CA ASN A 482 -14.26 30.30 3.31
C ASN A 482 -13.48 29.18 2.57
N LEU A 483 -14.11 28.02 2.43
CA LEU A 483 -13.53 26.86 1.77
C LEU A 483 -13.41 27.12 0.27
N TYR A 484 -12.21 26.99 -0.29
CA TYR A 484 -11.95 27.24 -1.69
C TYR A 484 -10.95 26.23 -2.27
N ASP A 485 -11.41 25.45 -3.25
CA ASP A 485 -10.58 24.56 -4.05
C ASP A 485 -10.07 25.33 -5.28
N THR A 486 -8.76 25.43 -5.44
CA THR A 486 -8.19 26.10 -6.61
C THR A 486 -8.35 25.28 -7.88
N GLY A 487 -8.58 23.95 -7.76
CA GLY A 487 -8.54 23.01 -8.86
C GLY A 487 -7.15 22.74 -9.42
N ILE A 488 -6.09 23.37 -8.88
CA ILE A 488 -4.72 23.22 -9.36
C ILE A 488 -4.06 22.05 -8.61
N PRO A 489 -3.52 21.03 -9.29
CA PRO A 489 -2.81 19.94 -8.63
C PRO A 489 -1.63 20.44 -7.79
N VAL A 490 -1.48 19.90 -6.57
CA VAL A 490 -0.36 20.24 -5.67
C VAL A 490 0.99 19.95 -6.34
N ARG A 491 1.07 18.88 -7.12
CA ARG A 491 2.24 18.51 -7.93
C ARG A 491 2.63 19.60 -8.92
N ASP A 492 1.66 20.26 -9.55
CA ASP A 492 1.92 21.31 -10.55
C ASP A 492 2.40 22.60 -9.89
N ILE A 493 1.87 22.92 -8.70
CA ILE A 493 2.36 24.04 -7.86
C ILE A 493 3.84 23.81 -7.50
N ILE A 494 4.19 22.59 -7.07
CA ILE A 494 5.57 22.21 -6.77
C ILE A 494 6.45 22.32 -8.02
N ALA A 495 6.00 21.76 -9.16
CA ALA A 495 6.74 21.84 -10.42
C ALA A 495 6.98 23.28 -10.87
N GLU A 496 5.99 24.17 -10.74
CA GLU A 496 6.13 25.58 -11.06
C GLU A 496 7.11 26.29 -10.13
N ALA A 497 7.05 26.01 -8.82
CA ALA A 497 8.00 26.56 -7.86
C ALA A 497 9.44 26.15 -8.17
N LEU A 498 9.66 24.88 -8.52
CA LEU A 498 10.97 24.38 -8.95
C LEU A 498 11.46 25.09 -10.21
N ARG A 499 10.60 25.27 -11.21
CA ARG A 499 10.95 25.98 -12.45
C ARG A 499 11.30 27.44 -12.19
N LYS A 500 10.70 28.08 -11.19
CA LYS A 500 11.02 29.46 -10.80
C LYS A 500 12.33 29.55 -10.01
N GLN A 501 12.55 28.64 -9.06
CA GLN A 501 13.74 28.65 -8.20
C GLN A 501 14.99 28.15 -8.93
N GLN A 502 14.84 27.25 -9.90
CA GLN A 502 15.87 26.55 -10.66
C GLN A 502 16.77 25.65 -9.80
N ILE A 503 17.34 26.18 -8.71
CA ILE A 503 18.19 25.47 -7.76
C ILE A 503 17.58 25.59 -6.37
N ILE A 504 17.35 24.45 -5.72
CA ILE A 504 16.97 24.37 -4.31
C ILE A 504 18.24 24.15 -3.47
N ASP A 505 18.43 25.04 -2.51
CA ASP A 505 19.37 24.93 -1.41
C ASP A 505 18.61 25.10 -0.10
N PHE A 506 17.82 24.08 0.25
CA PHE A 506 16.93 24.11 1.42
C PHE A 506 17.56 23.33 2.58
N SER A 507 17.50 23.93 3.77
CA SER A 507 17.86 23.31 5.04
C SER A 507 16.70 23.44 6.00
N SER A 508 16.43 22.39 6.77
CA SER A 508 15.35 22.41 7.75
C SER A 508 15.56 23.49 8.81
N ASP A 509 14.46 24.10 9.26
CA ASP A 509 14.43 25.06 10.35
C ASP A 509 13.92 24.45 11.67
N ASP A 510 13.83 25.29 12.70
CA ASP A 510 13.42 24.97 14.07
C ASP A 510 11.91 25.08 14.31
N ARG A 511 11.06 24.94 13.28
CA ARG A 511 9.59 25.09 13.42
C ARG A 511 8.92 24.07 14.35
N TRP A 512 9.66 23.06 14.81
CA TRP A 512 9.20 21.98 15.66
C TRP A 512 10.21 21.75 16.77
N GLN A 513 9.76 21.68 18.03
CA GLN A 513 10.62 21.39 19.17
C GLN A 513 9.92 20.52 20.22
N ALA A 514 10.57 19.43 20.63
CA ALA A 514 10.16 18.65 21.79
C ALA A 514 10.63 19.35 23.07
N VAL A 515 9.73 19.53 24.04
CA VAL A 515 10.03 20.10 25.36
C VAL A 515 9.75 19.09 26.48
N PRO A 516 10.43 19.21 27.65
CA PRO A 516 10.13 18.40 28.83
C PRO A 516 8.67 18.55 29.28
N ALA A 517 8.08 17.48 29.79
CA ALA A 517 6.71 17.51 30.32
C ALA A 517 6.62 18.42 31.55
N GLY A 518 5.66 19.34 31.58
CA GLY A 518 5.45 20.26 32.69
C GLY A 518 6.28 21.55 32.64
N GLU A 519 7.09 21.76 31.60
CA GLU A 519 7.52 23.10 31.22
C GLU A 519 6.37 23.77 30.46
N LEU A 520 5.39 24.24 31.23
CA LEU A 520 4.57 25.35 30.77
C LEU A 520 5.54 26.52 30.57
N HIS A 521 5.77 26.93 29.33
CA HIS A 521 6.25 28.28 29.11
C HIS A 521 5.12 29.20 29.55
N ASP A 522 5.20 29.65 30.81
CA ASP A 522 4.44 30.78 31.32
C ASP A 522 4.68 31.95 30.36
N ALA A 523 3.72 32.21 29.48
CA ALA A 523 3.65 33.42 28.68
C ALA A 523 2.18 33.77 28.47
N ALA A 524 1.66 34.51 29.45
CA ALA A 524 0.39 35.23 29.37
C ALA A 524 0.36 36.26 28.23
#